data_AF-A0A6N2RHJ1-F1
#
_entry.id   AF-A0A6N2RHJ1-F1
#
_cell.length_a   1.000
_cell.length_b   1.000
_cell.length_c   1.000
_cell.angle_alpha   90.00
_cell.angle_beta   90.00
_cell.angle_gamma   90.00
#
_symmetry.space_group_name_H-M   'P 1'
#
loop_
_entity.id
_entity.type
_entity.pdbx_description
1 polymer ?
#
loop_
_entity_poly.entity_id
_entity_poly.type
_entity_poly.pdbx_seq_one_letter_code
_entity_poly.pdbx_strand_id
1 'polypeptide(L)'
;MSKMNLNELRDKAYKTACEHGFHDQELSNNHFLCLVISELMEAVEADRKGRRANVDRYNKKIANSRICQGLDSDIPKERGYEVAYNETIKGSIEEELADAVIRLLDLAGLRGINLELANGDIDDCIEDMAEACKDETFTESIYSISTLPVRYDGIFDLPTAVNDMILSIFGLAKHLDIDLLWHIEQKMKYNELREKMHGKKY
;
A
#
# COMPACT_ATOMS: atom_id res chain seq x y z
N MET A 1 3.36 -20.89 -3.19
CA MET A 1 2.90 -19.49 -3.24
C MET A 1 3.45 -18.88 -4.52
N SER A 2 2.67 -18.07 -5.24
CA SER A 2 3.24 -17.29 -6.35
C SER A 2 4.29 -16.36 -5.77
N LYS A 3 5.50 -16.31 -6.35
CA LYS A 3 6.52 -15.37 -5.90
C LYS A 3 5.99 -13.95 -6.11
N MET A 4 6.10 -13.10 -5.09
CA MET A 4 5.69 -11.69 -5.19
C MET A 4 6.48 -11.02 -6.31
N ASN A 5 5.79 -10.39 -7.26
CA ASN A 5 6.41 -9.62 -8.33
C ASN A 5 6.08 -8.13 -8.17
N LEU A 6 7.00 -7.38 -7.56
CA LEU A 6 6.82 -5.94 -7.33
C LEU A 6 6.65 -5.15 -8.64
N ASN A 7 7.26 -5.59 -9.75
CA ASN A 7 7.10 -4.93 -11.04
C ASN A 7 5.70 -5.13 -11.63
N GLU A 8 5.06 -6.28 -11.43
CA GLU A 8 3.67 -6.49 -11.83
C GLU A 8 2.72 -5.61 -10.99
N LEU A 9 2.97 -5.51 -9.68
CA LEU A 9 2.21 -4.61 -8.80
C LEU A 9 2.43 -3.14 -9.18
N ARG A 10 3.65 -2.74 -9.53
CA ARG A 10 4.01 -1.40 -10.04
C ARG A 10 3.19 -1.07 -11.28
N ASP A 11 3.25 -1.93 -12.29
CA ASP A 11 2.57 -1.69 -13.57
C ASP A 11 1.05 -1.57 -13.38
N LYS A 12 0.49 -2.40 -12.48
CA LYS A 12 -0.91 -2.35 -12.11
C LYS A 12 -1.27 -1.04 -11.39
N ALA A 13 -0.52 -0.66 -10.35
CA ALA A 13 -0.75 0.56 -9.58
C ALA A 13 -0.72 1.80 -10.48
N TYR A 14 0.33 1.91 -11.29
CA TYR A 14 0.53 3.04 -12.20
C TYR A 14 -0.57 3.12 -13.26
N LYS A 15 -0.92 1.99 -13.89
CA LYS A 15 -2.02 1.94 -14.85
C LYS A 15 -3.33 2.43 -14.23
N THR A 16 -3.69 1.93 -13.03
CA THR A 16 -4.90 2.35 -12.33
C THR A 16 -4.85 3.85 -12.01
N ALA A 17 -3.70 4.38 -11.57
CA ALA A 17 -3.54 5.81 -11.30
C ALA A 17 -3.75 6.67 -12.56
N CYS A 18 -3.20 6.26 -13.71
CA CYS A 18 -3.44 6.90 -15.01
C CYS A 18 -4.94 6.88 -15.39
N GLU A 19 -5.61 5.73 -15.28
CA GLU A 19 -7.03 5.60 -15.62
C GLU A 19 -7.92 6.49 -14.75
N HIS A 20 -7.48 6.78 -13.52
CA HIS A 20 -8.17 7.68 -12.59
C HIS A 20 -7.73 9.15 -12.70
N GLY A 21 -6.85 9.49 -13.64
CA GLY A 21 -6.41 10.86 -13.94
C GLY A 21 -5.42 11.47 -12.95
N PHE A 22 -4.74 10.65 -12.13
CA PHE A 22 -3.74 11.14 -11.19
C PHE A 22 -2.46 11.65 -11.85
N HIS A 23 -2.24 11.30 -13.13
CA HIS A 23 -1.07 11.70 -13.93
C HIS A 23 -1.43 12.63 -15.10
N ASP A 24 -2.57 13.32 -15.02
CA ASP A 24 -3.00 14.32 -16.02
C ASP A 24 -2.10 15.58 -16.01
N GLN A 25 -1.28 15.76 -14.96
CA GLN A 25 -0.31 16.85 -14.80
C GLN A 25 1.06 16.30 -14.41
N GLU A 26 2.12 16.92 -14.93
CA GLU A 26 3.49 16.58 -14.52
C GLU A 26 3.80 17.20 -13.15
N LEU A 27 4.06 16.35 -12.16
CA LEU A 27 4.36 16.74 -10.78
C LEU A 27 5.73 16.20 -10.35
N SER A 28 6.35 16.87 -9.38
CA SER A 28 7.70 16.54 -8.91
C SER A 28 7.72 15.27 -8.04
N ASN A 29 8.90 14.68 -7.86
CA ASN A 29 9.05 13.54 -6.94
C ASN A 29 8.66 13.92 -5.50
N ASN A 30 8.96 15.15 -5.08
CA ASN A 30 8.57 15.65 -3.75
C ASN A 30 7.05 15.69 -3.57
N HIS A 31 6.28 15.94 -4.63
CA HIS A 31 4.82 15.86 -4.57
C HIS A 31 4.37 14.43 -4.23
N PHE A 32 4.84 13.44 -4.99
CA PHE A 32 4.46 12.04 -4.78
C PHE A 32 4.99 11.48 -3.45
N LEU A 33 6.21 11.82 -3.05
CA LEU A 33 6.75 11.46 -1.74
C LEU A 33 5.94 12.07 -0.59
N CYS A 34 5.41 13.28 -0.76
CA CYS A 34 4.49 13.87 0.22
C CYS A 34 3.19 13.07 0.33
N LEU A 35 2.66 12.54 -0.78
CA LEU A 35 1.51 11.64 -0.76
C LEU A 35 1.83 10.33 -0.02
N VAL A 36 2.98 9.71 -0.27
CA VAL A 36 3.44 8.54 0.49
C VAL A 36 3.48 8.84 2.00
N ILE A 37 4.11 9.96 2.39
CA ILE A 37 4.19 10.39 3.78
C ILE A 37 2.79 10.62 4.37
N SER A 38 1.85 11.16 3.59
CA SER A 38 0.49 11.37 4.07
C SER A 38 -0.22 10.05 4.43
N GLU A 39 -0.10 9.01 3.60
CA GLU A 39 -0.66 7.68 3.92
C GLU A 39 0.07 7.06 5.14
N LEU A 40 1.39 7.24 5.28
CA LEU A 40 2.14 6.82 6.48
C LEU A 40 1.66 7.53 7.75
N MET A 41 1.25 8.80 7.66
CA MET A 41 0.65 9.52 8.80
C MET A 41 -0.78 9.05 9.10
N GLU A 42 -1.55 8.63 8.09
CA GLU A 42 -2.83 7.93 8.30
C GLU A 42 -2.61 6.62 9.08
N ALA A 43 -1.53 5.88 8.79
CA ALA A 43 -1.16 4.68 9.56
C ALA A 43 -0.87 4.98 11.04
N VAL A 44 -0.15 6.08 11.32
CA VAL A 44 0.07 6.57 12.69
C VAL A 44 -1.26 6.94 13.36
N GLU A 45 -2.16 7.62 12.64
CA GLU A 45 -3.48 7.96 13.16
C GLU A 45 -4.39 6.74 13.40
N ALA A 46 -4.19 5.64 12.66
CA ALA A 46 -4.85 4.36 12.88
C ALA A 46 -4.28 3.64 14.12
N ASP A 47 -2.96 3.60 14.26
CA ASP A 47 -2.25 3.02 15.41
C ASP A 47 -2.64 3.70 16.73
N ARG A 48 -2.64 5.04 16.76
CA ARG A 48 -3.09 5.83 17.92
C ARG A 48 -4.53 5.53 18.35
N LYS A 49 -5.36 5.08 17.41
CA LYS A 49 -6.77 4.71 17.65
C LYS A 49 -6.96 3.20 17.85
N GLY A 50 -5.89 2.39 17.79
CA GLY A 50 -5.94 0.94 17.87
C GLY A 50 -6.74 0.29 16.73
N ARG A 51 -6.76 0.92 15.54
CA ARG A 51 -7.56 0.44 14.41
C ARG A 51 -6.80 -0.63 13.62
N ARG A 52 -7.30 -1.86 13.72
CA ARG A 52 -6.80 -3.03 12.99
C ARG A 52 -7.85 -3.56 12.03
N ALA A 53 -7.41 -4.06 10.89
CA ALA A 53 -8.27 -4.74 9.94
C ALA A 53 -8.88 -6.01 10.56
N ASN A 54 -10.12 -6.32 10.20
CA ASN A 54 -10.80 -7.56 10.59
C ASN A 54 -10.96 -8.49 9.38
N VAL A 55 -9.86 -9.15 9.02
CA VAL A 55 -9.76 -10.06 7.86
C VAL A 55 -10.77 -11.21 7.96
N ASP A 56 -11.01 -11.75 9.15
CA ASP A 56 -12.01 -12.80 9.37
C ASP A 56 -13.43 -12.33 9.03
N ARG A 57 -13.80 -11.13 9.52
CA ARG A 57 -15.12 -10.55 9.24
C ARG A 57 -15.25 -10.17 7.78
N TYR A 58 -14.18 -9.67 7.17
CA TYR A 58 -14.11 -9.41 5.73
C TYR A 58 -14.40 -10.70 4.94
N ASN A 59 -13.64 -11.77 5.19
CA ASN A 59 -13.78 -13.05 4.50
C ASN A 59 -15.18 -13.66 4.70
N LYS A 60 -15.73 -13.59 5.92
CA LYS A 60 -17.11 -14.03 6.20
C LYS A 60 -18.15 -13.22 5.43
N LYS A 61 -17.98 -11.89 5.29
CA LYS A 61 -18.88 -11.05 4.49
C LYS A 61 -18.80 -11.40 3.01
N ILE A 62 -17.59 -11.52 2.45
CA ILE A 62 -17.39 -11.91 1.06
C ILE A 62 -18.01 -13.28 0.78
N ALA A 63 -17.83 -14.25 1.68
CA ALA A 63 -18.31 -15.61 1.51
C ALA A 63 -19.82 -15.78 1.70
N ASN A 64 -20.48 -15.00 2.57
CA ASN A 64 -21.87 -15.26 2.98
C ASN A 64 -22.89 -14.20 2.51
N SER A 65 -22.44 -13.01 2.12
CA SER A 65 -23.37 -11.98 1.62
C SER A 65 -23.87 -12.35 0.24
N ARG A 66 -25.20 -12.38 0.04
CA ARG A 66 -25.82 -12.62 -1.26
C ARG A 66 -25.33 -11.62 -2.32
N ILE A 67 -25.16 -10.35 -1.94
CA ILE A 67 -24.63 -9.31 -2.83
C ILE A 67 -23.19 -9.64 -3.21
N CYS A 68 -22.32 -9.97 -2.24
CA CYS A 68 -20.93 -10.33 -2.51
C CYS A 68 -20.79 -11.62 -3.35
N GLN A 69 -21.78 -12.50 -3.30
CA GLN A 69 -21.86 -13.70 -4.14
C GLN A 69 -22.44 -13.42 -5.55
N GLY A 70 -22.95 -12.21 -5.82
CA GLY A 70 -23.63 -11.88 -7.07
C GLY A 70 -24.99 -12.57 -7.22
N LEU A 71 -25.63 -12.94 -6.11
CA LEU A 71 -26.96 -13.60 -6.07
C LEU A 71 -28.11 -12.61 -5.86
N ASP A 72 -27.80 -11.32 -5.89
CA ASP A 72 -28.75 -10.22 -5.87
C ASP A 72 -28.81 -9.61 -7.27
N SER A 73 -30.01 -9.51 -7.84
CA SER A 73 -30.19 -8.99 -9.22
C SER A 73 -30.17 -7.47 -9.29
N ASP A 74 -30.42 -6.79 -8.17
CA ASP A 74 -30.67 -5.35 -8.14
C ASP A 74 -29.40 -4.58 -7.72
N ILE A 75 -28.48 -5.25 -7.03
CA ILE A 75 -27.25 -4.66 -6.50
C ILE A 75 -26.02 -5.36 -7.09
N PRO A 76 -25.13 -4.64 -7.80
CA PRO A 76 -23.88 -5.20 -8.31
C PRO A 76 -22.99 -5.78 -7.21
N LYS A 77 -22.28 -6.86 -7.52
CA LYS A 77 -21.39 -7.56 -6.59
C LYS A 77 -20.29 -6.65 -6.03
N GLU A 78 -19.83 -5.71 -6.86
CA GLU A 78 -18.81 -4.70 -6.56
C GLU A 78 -19.24 -3.83 -5.37
N ARG A 79 -20.54 -3.51 -5.26
CA ARG A 79 -21.07 -2.75 -4.12
C ARG A 79 -20.99 -3.54 -2.83
N GLY A 80 -21.23 -4.85 -2.88
CA GLY A 80 -21.06 -5.75 -1.74
C GLY A 80 -19.61 -5.78 -1.27
N TYR A 81 -18.67 -5.87 -2.22
CA TYR A 81 -17.23 -5.79 -1.95
C TYR A 81 -16.85 -4.46 -1.27
N GLU A 82 -17.28 -3.33 -1.82
CA GLU A 82 -16.98 -2.00 -1.29
C GLU A 82 -17.48 -1.84 0.16
N VAL A 83 -18.70 -2.28 0.45
CA VAL A 83 -19.27 -2.27 1.81
C VAL A 83 -18.47 -3.17 2.75
N ALA A 84 -18.11 -4.39 2.32
CA ALA A 84 -17.30 -5.29 3.13
C ALA A 84 -15.95 -4.66 3.46
N TYR A 85 -15.27 -4.08 2.47
CA TYR A 85 -13.98 -3.40 2.64
C TYR A 85 -14.10 -2.21 3.60
N ASN A 86 -15.05 -1.30 3.35
CA ASN A 86 -15.28 -0.10 4.16
C ASN A 86 -15.56 -0.41 5.63
N GLU A 87 -16.26 -1.52 5.93
CA GLU A 87 -16.63 -1.88 7.31
C GLU A 87 -15.56 -2.64 8.09
N THR A 88 -14.57 -3.21 7.41
CA THR A 88 -13.67 -4.20 8.02
C THR A 88 -12.19 -3.93 7.80
N ILE A 89 -11.82 -3.26 6.72
CA ILE A 89 -10.43 -2.95 6.38
C ILE A 89 -10.17 -1.45 6.46
N LYS A 90 -11.16 -0.62 6.09
CA LYS A 90 -10.93 0.81 5.92
C LYS A 90 -10.54 1.56 7.21
N GLY A 91 -9.54 2.43 7.13
CA GLY A 91 -8.96 3.23 8.20
C GLY A 91 -8.15 2.43 9.20
N SER A 92 -7.64 1.26 8.81
CA SER A 92 -6.79 0.39 9.64
C SER A 92 -5.32 0.56 9.29
N ILE A 93 -4.42 0.25 10.24
CA ILE A 93 -2.97 0.26 10.00
C ILE A 93 -2.63 -0.52 8.72
N GLU A 94 -3.23 -1.69 8.54
CA GLU A 94 -2.99 -2.56 7.40
C GLU A 94 -3.39 -1.93 6.05
N GLU A 95 -4.49 -1.17 6.01
CA GLU A 95 -4.86 -0.41 4.81
C GLU A 95 -3.85 0.69 4.53
N GLU A 96 -3.50 1.49 5.53
CA GLU A 96 -2.68 2.69 5.31
C GLU A 96 -1.24 2.34 4.92
N LEU A 97 -0.69 1.24 5.48
CA LEU A 97 0.59 0.70 5.03
C LEU A 97 0.51 0.20 3.58
N ALA A 98 -0.60 -0.46 3.19
CA ALA A 98 -0.81 -0.91 1.82
C ALA A 98 -0.95 0.27 0.84
N ASP A 99 -1.65 1.34 1.24
CA ASP A 99 -1.76 2.57 0.46
C ASP A 99 -0.41 3.24 0.27
N ALA A 100 0.42 3.34 1.31
CA ALA A 100 1.78 3.88 1.21
C ALA A 100 2.62 3.09 0.19
N VAL A 101 2.53 1.74 0.19
CA VAL A 101 3.20 0.90 -0.82
C VAL A 101 2.63 1.15 -2.21
N ILE A 102 1.30 1.24 -2.37
CA ILE A 102 0.67 1.52 -3.68
C ILE A 102 1.12 2.88 -4.23
N ARG A 103 1.28 3.90 -3.39
CA ARG A 103 1.84 5.20 -3.80
C ARG A 103 3.29 5.10 -4.27
N LEU A 104 4.11 4.30 -3.60
CA LEU A 104 5.49 4.05 -4.00
C LEU A 104 5.56 3.25 -5.32
N LEU A 105 4.70 2.25 -5.49
CA LEU A 105 4.55 1.48 -6.73
C LEU A 105 4.10 2.36 -7.90
N ASP A 106 3.14 3.26 -7.67
CA ASP A 106 2.69 4.24 -8.64
C ASP A 106 3.83 5.19 -9.05
N LEU A 107 4.54 5.77 -8.08
CA LEU A 107 5.72 6.60 -8.34
C LEU A 107 6.80 5.85 -9.13
N ALA A 108 7.05 4.58 -8.79
CA ALA A 108 7.98 3.73 -9.51
C ALA A 108 7.56 3.52 -10.97
N GLY A 109 6.28 3.25 -11.23
CA GLY A 109 5.75 3.10 -12.59
C GLY A 109 5.84 4.40 -13.39
N LEU A 110 5.46 5.52 -12.77
CA LEU A 110 5.55 6.86 -13.38
C LEU A 110 6.99 7.23 -13.79
N ARG A 111 7.99 6.78 -13.03
CA ARG A 111 9.41 7.06 -13.28
C ARG A 111 10.15 5.95 -14.01
N GLY A 112 9.48 4.85 -14.37
CA GLY A 112 10.11 3.70 -15.01
C GLY A 112 11.17 3.00 -14.13
N ILE A 113 11.00 3.05 -12.81
CA ILE A 113 11.90 2.43 -11.84
C ILE A 113 11.68 0.92 -11.84
N ASN A 114 12.76 0.16 -12.02
CA ASN A 114 12.73 -1.30 -11.88
C ASN A 114 12.88 -1.69 -10.40
N LEU A 115 11.92 -2.42 -9.86
CA LEU A 115 11.90 -2.86 -8.45
C LEU A 115 12.52 -4.26 -8.29
N GLU A 116 13.70 -4.43 -8.88
CA GLU A 116 14.51 -5.63 -8.71
C GLU A 116 15.48 -5.47 -7.54
N LEU A 117 15.70 -6.54 -6.81
CA LEU A 117 16.69 -6.57 -5.74
C LEU A 117 18.06 -6.77 -6.38
N ALA A 118 18.97 -5.84 -6.07
CA ALA A 118 20.31 -5.88 -6.66
C ALA A 118 21.06 -7.18 -6.33
N ASN A 119 20.83 -7.83 -5.17
CA ASN A 119 21.62 -9.00 -4.72
C ASN A 119 20.92 -9.93 -3.69
N GLY A 120 19.63 -10.26 -3.79
CA GLY A 120 19.01 -11.16 -2.79
C GLY A 120 17.60 -11.64 -3.11
N ASP A 121 17.11 -12.61 -2.32
CA ASP A 121 15.68 -12.93 -2.29
C ASP A 121 14.93 -11.82 -1.53
N ILE A 122 13.72 -11.49 -1.98
CA ILE A 122 12.88 -10.46 -1.36
C ILE A 122 12.50 -10.83 0.06
N ASP A 123 12.31 -12.11 0.32
CA ASP A 123 11.95 -12.59 1.64
C ASP A 123 13.10 -12.35 2.64
N ASP A 124 14.36 -12.54 2.22
CA ASP A 124 15.54 -12.28 3.04
C ASP A 124 15.67 -10.78 3.37
N CYS A 125 15.50 -9.91 2.36
CA CYS A 125 15.55 -8.46 2.59
C CYS A 125 14.43 -7.99 3.53
N ILE A 126 13.23 -8.57 3.44
CA ILE A 126 12.12 -8.26 4.34
C ILE A 126 12.43 -8.75 5.76
N GLU A 127 13.12 -9.88 5.93
CA GLU A 127 13.56 -10.35 7.24
C GLU A 127 14.54 -9.40 7.91
N ASP A 128 15.54 -8.93 7.17
CA ASP A 128 16.50 -7.95 7.68
C ASP A 128 15.81 -6.65 8.12
N MET A 129 14.84 -6.17 7.33
CA MET A 129 14.06 -4.98 7.67
C MET A 129 13.16 -5.20 8.89
N ALA A 130 12.56 -6.38 9.02
CA ALA A 130 11.72 -6.73 10.18
C ALA A 130 12.53 -6.84 11.48
N GLU A 131 13.79 -7.29 11.39
CA GLU A 131 14.72 -7.31 12.53
C GLU A 131 15.03 -5.90 13.01
N ALA A 132 15.27 -4.96 12.09
CA ALA A 132 15.54 -3.56 12.42
C ALA A 132 14.40 -2.88 13.19
N CYS A 133 13.16 -3.33 13.02
CA CYS A 133 11.99 -2.79 13.73
C CYS A 133 11.91 -3.21 15.21
N LYS A 134 12.65 -4.23 15.68
CA LYS A 134 12.49 -4.76 17.05
C LYS A 134 12.82 -3.77 18.16
N ASP A 135 13.72 -2.85 17.90
CA ASP A 135 14.17 -1.85 18.86
C ASP A 135 13.45 -0.50 18.70
N GLU A 136 12.45 -0.42 17.83
CA GLU A 136 11.69 0.79 17.53
C GLU A 136 10.21 0.67 17.96
N THR A 137 9.62 1.78 18.40
CA THR A 137 8.16 1.91 18.46
C THR A 137 7.57 2.05 17.04
N PHE A 138 6.27 1.77 16.88
CA PHE A 138 5.58 1.94 15.59
C PHE A 138 5.83 3.32 14.96
N THR A 139 5.74 4.39 15.77
CA THR A 139 5.97 5.76 15.29
C THR A 139 7.43 6.04 14.93
N GLU A 140 8.39 5.41 15.60
CA GLU A 140 9.81 5.52 15.25
C GLU A 140 10.09 4.83 13.91
N SER A 141 9.52 3.63 13.68
CA SER A 141 9.63 2.97 12.38
C SER A 141 9.01 3.77 11.25
N ILE A 142 7.80 4.33 11.45
CA ILE A 142 7.18 5.22 10.46
C ILE A 142 8.07 6.45 10.19
N TYR A 143 8.64 7.05 11.24
CA TYR A 143 9.56 8.18 11.09
C TYR A 143 10.81 7.79 10.30
N SER A 144 11.45 6.67 10.64
CA SER A 144 12.61 6.10 9.95
C SER A 144 12.33 5.89 8.46
N ILE A 145 11.17 5.31 8.12
CA ILE A 145 10.74 5.10 6.72
C ILE A 145 10.51 6.45 6.02
N SER A 146 9.75 7.36 6.63
CA SER A 146 9.37 8.65 6.04
C SER A 146 10.56 9.56 5.72
N THR A 147 11.67 9.38 6.42
CA THR A 147 12.89 10.20 6.27
C THR A 147 13.92 9.59 5.32
N LEU A 148 13.72 8.36 4.83
CA LEU A 148 14.64 7.70 3.89
C LEU A 148 15.00 8.58 2.68
N PRO A 149 14.04 9.24 1.98
CA PRO A 149 14.40 10.07 0.82
C PRO A 149 15.37 11.21 1.16
N VAL A 150 15.24 11.82 2.33
CA VAL A 150 16.11 12.92 2.77
C VAL A 150 17.45 12.40 3.27
N ARG A 151 17.46 11.26 3.99
CA ARG A 151 18.70 10.61 4.42
C ARG A 151 19.55 10.13 3.25
N TYR A 152 18.91 9.80 2.13
CA TYR A 152 19.57 9.29 0.93
C TYR A 152 19.96 10.40 -0.05
N ASP A 153 19.48 11.63 0.16
CA ASP A 153 19.77 12.75 -0.72
C ASP A 153 21.29 12.99 -0.86
N GLY A 154 21.77 13.00 -2.10
CA GLY A 154 23.20 13.12 -2.43
C GLY A 154 24.05 11.87 -2.18
N ILE A 155 23.48 10.76 -1.68
CA ILE A 155 24.19 9.49 -1.40
C ILE A 155 23.67 8.37 -2.31
N PHE A 156 22.35 8.22 -2.42
CA PHE A 156 21.70 7.20 -3.23
C PHE A 156 20.73 7.83 -4.22
N ASP A 157 20.39 7.09 -5.28
CA ASP A 157 19.43 7.54 -6.27
C ASP A 157 17.98 7.30 -5.82
N LEU A 158 17.03 7.93 -6.53
CA LEU A 158 15.60 7.78 -6.26
C LEU A 158 15.14 6.30 -6.35
N PRO A 159 15.54 5.51 -7.36
CA PRO A 159 15.26 4.06 -7.40
C PRO A 159 15.59 3.34 -6.10
N THR A 160 16.80 3.56 -5.55
CA THR A 160 17.23 2.94 -4.30
C THR A 160 16.36 3.39 -3.14
N ALA A 161 16.08 4.70 -3.01
CA ALA A 161 15.23 5.23 -1.95
C ALA A 161 13.80 4.65 -2.01
N VAL A 162 13.19 4.59 -3.20
CA VAL A 162 11.84 4.03 -3.38
C VAL A 162 11.81 2.54 -3.04
N ASN A 163 12.79 1.77 -3.49
CA ASN A 163 12.88 0.33 -3.18
C ASN A 163 13.03 0.10 -1.68
N ASP A 164 13.95 0.80 -1.02
CA ASP A 164 14.20 0.65 0.41
C ASP A 164 12.99 1.07 1.25
N MET A 165 12.25 2.09 0.82
CA MET A 165 10.97 2.45 1.47
C MET A 165 9.95 1.32 1.36
N ILE A 166 9.78 0.71 0.18
CA ILE A 166 8.86 -0.42 -0.01
C ILE A 166 9.27 -1.59 0.91
N LEU A 167 10.55 -1.97 0.88
CA LEU A 167 11.08 -3.06 1.70
C LEU A 167 10.94 -2.78 3.20
N SER A 168 11.16 -1.55 3.64
CA SER A 168 11.01 -1.16 5.04
C SER A 168 9.55 -1.24 5.49
N ILE A 169 8.58 -0.88 4.64
CA ILE A 169 7.15 -1.05 4.96
C ILE A 169 6.77 -2.53 5.02
N PHE A 170 7.28 -3.37 4.12
CA PHE A 170 7.10 -4.83 4.21
C PHE A 170 7.76 -5.42 5.47
N GLY A 171 8.96 -4.96 5.84
CA GLY A 171 9.64 -5.35 7.07
C GLY A 171 8.83 -5.00 8.31
N LEU A 172 8.32 -3.77 8.39
CA LEU A 172 7.44 -3.33 9.47
C LEU A 172 6.15 -4.17 9.52
N ALA A 173 5.52 -4.45 8.38
CA ALA A 173 4.34 -5.30 8.33
C ALA A 173 4.64 -6.73 8.81
N LYS A 174 5.78 -7.32 8.42
CA LYS A 174 6.23 -8.63 8.91
C LYS A 174 6.46 -8.61 10.42
N HIS A 175 7.11 -7.57 10.95
CA HIS A 175 7.30 -7.38 12.40
C HIS A 175 5.97 -7.34 13.16
N LEU A 176 4.93 -6.76 12.56
CA LEU A 176 3.58 -6.62 13.13
C LEU A 176 2.65 -7.82 12.87
N ASP A 177 3.16 -8.89 12.25
CA ASP A 177 2.38 -10.07 11.82
C ASP A 177 1.21 -9.71 10.88
N ILE A 178 1.47 -8.85 9.88
CA ILE A 178 0.50 -8.39 8.89
C ILE A 178 0.81 -9.01 7.52
N ASP A 179 -0.19 -9.66 6.91
CA ASP A 179 -0.14 -10.09 5.50
C ASP A 179 -0.34 -8.90 4.55
N LEU A 180 0.71 -8.10 4.40
CA LEU A 180 0.63 -6.85 3.64
C LEU A 180 0.31 -7.07 2.16
N LEU A 181 0.77 -8.18 1.56
CA LEU A 181 0.49 -8.48 0.17
C LEU A 181 -1.01 -8.67 -0.06
N TRP A 182 -1.68 -9.41 0.83
CA TRP A 182 -3.13 -9.58 0.77
C TRP A 182 -3.87 -8.23 0.88
N HIS A 183 -3.40 -7.32 1.74
CA HIS A 183 -3.97 -5.98 1.90
C HIS A 183 -3.75 -5.11 0.66
N ILE A 184 -2.56 -5.14 0.04
CA ILE A 184 -2.28 -4.46 -1.23
C ILE A 184 -3.23 -4.96 -2.33
N GLU A 185 -3.40 -6.28 -2.46
CA GLU A 185 -4.31 -6.84 -3.47
C GLU A 185 -5.76 -6.38 -3.28
N GLN A 186 -6.26 -6.38 -2.03
CA GLN A 186 -7.62 -5.90 -1.76
C GLN A 186 -7.72 -4.38 -1.98
N LYS A 187 -6.69 -3.61 -1.62
CA LYS A 187 -6.71 -2.17 -1.84
C LYS A 187 -6.67 -1.81 -3.32
N MET A 188 -5.88 -2.51 -4.13
CA MET A 188 -5.87 -2.31 -5.60
C MET A 188 -7.25 -2.61 -6.21
N LYS A 189 -7.89 -3.74 -5.84
CA LYS A 189 -9.27 -4.05 -6.28
C LYS A 189 -10.26 -2.98 -5.84
N TYR A 190 -10.13 -2.46 -4.62
CA TYR A 190 -10.98 -1.38 -4.12
C TYR A 190 -10.77 -0.10 -4.94
N ASN A 191 -9.52 0.26 -5.24
CA ASN A 191 -9.18 1.46 -6.01
C ASN A 191 -9.64 1.39 -7.47
N GLU A 192 -9.67 0.22 -8.10
CA GLU A 192 -10.22 0.01 -9.45
C GLU A 192 -11.71 0.36 -9.57
N LEU A 193 -12.47 0.23 -8.46
CA LEU A 193 -13.92 0.47 -8.43
C LEU A 193 -14.30 1.93 -8.18
N ARG A 194 -13.31 2.80 -7.93
CA ARG A 194 -13.58 4.17 -7.50
C ARG A 194 -13.76 5.11 -8.69
N GLU A 195 -14.45 6.22 -8.45
CA GLU A 195 -14.62 7.27 -9.45
C GLU A 195 -13.29 8.01 -9.71
N LYS A 196 -13.22 8.75 -10.82
CA LYS A 196 -12.04 9.56 -11.19
C LYS A 196 -11.51 10.39 -10.02
N MET A 197 -10.19 10.34 -9.79
CA MET A 197 -9.47 10.97 -8.66
C MET A 197 -10.05 10.69 -7.27
N HIS A 198 -10.98 9.74 -7.12
CA HIS A 198 -11.49 9.31 -5.83
C HIS A 198 -12.17 10.44 -5.02
N GLY A 199 -12.62 11.50 -5.70
CA GLY A 199 -13.11 12.74 -5.07
C GLY A 199 -12.02 13.62 -4.45
N LYS A 200 -10.74 13.28 -4.63
CA LYS A 200 -9.57 14.09 -4.27
C LYS A 200 -9.24 15.08 -5.39
N LYS A 201 -8.47 16.12 -5.06
CA LYS A 201 -7.99 17.14 -6.01
C LYS A 201 -6.79 16.66 -6.82
N TYR A 202 -6.00 15.77 -6.21
CA TYR A 202 -4.77 15.14 -6.67
C TYR A 202 -4.56 13.86 -5.84
#